data_AF-A0A950LU22-F1
#
_entry.id   AF-A0A950LU22-F1
#
_cell.length_a   1.000
_cell.length_b   1.000
_cell.length_c   1.000
_cell.angle_alpha   90.00
_cell.angle_beta   90.00
_cell.angle_gamma   90.00
#
_symmetry.space_group_name_H-M   'P 1'
#
loop_
_entity.id
_entity.type
_entity.pdbx_description
1 polymer ?
#
loop_
_entity_poly.entity_id
_entity_poly.type
_entity_poly.pdbx_seq_one_letter_code
_entity_poly.pdbx_strand_id
1 'polypeptide(L)'
;DRNPQQDRSVVRVFSEGVPVAASDQEIGMLRTIGGENDSTSRELARYVGEVSRSYGTALHPLLILRPDRYLRGGDHFSFNQQGFAAVRFTEYREDFHHQHQNVRTEGGMEYGDLPKFVDFDYVAHVAQLNAATLASLAAAPAPPGNVRLLTRRLENHSTLTWAPAAGASGYEIVWRKTSSSDWDQAEKVGDVNQVTLEIPKDNVIFAVRSVDRQGHRSLPVAASPEQ
;
A
#
# COMPACT_ATOMS: atom_id res chain seq x y z
N ASP A 1 2.47 -11.20 24.78
CA ASP A 1 1.95 -12.42 24.14
C ASP A 1 2.93 -13.60 24.28
N ARG A 2 2.47 -14.76 24.79
CA ARG A 2 3.25 -16.01 24.94
C ARG A 2 2.94 -17.03 23.84
N ASN A 3 2.13 -16.67 22.85
CA ASN A 3 1.77 -17.57 21.76
C ASN A 3 3.04 -17.96 20.97
N PRO A 4 3.41 -19.25 20.91
CA PRO A 4 4.61 -19.70 20.21
C PRO A 4 4.53 -19.51 18.69
N GLN A 5 3.34 -19.19 18.18
CA GLN A 5 3.11 -18.91 16.77
C GLN A 5 3.03 -17.41 16.46
N GLN A 6 3.26 -16.54 17.46
CA GLN A 6 3.40 -15.10 17.24
C GLN A 6 4.71 -14.81 16.51
N ASP A 7 4.67 -13.84 15.60
CA ASP A 7 5.86 -13.34 14.93
C ASP A 7 5.99 -11.84 15.20
N ARG A 8 6.96 -11.50 16.05
CA ARG A 8 7.22 -10.12 16.48
C ARG A 8 7.99 -9.31 15.43
N SER A 9 8.48 -9.97 14.38
CA SER A 9 9.07 -9.28 13.23
C SER A 9 8.03 -8.87 12.20
N VAL A 10 6.76 -9.29 12.33
CA VAL A 10 5.73 -9.03 11.33
C VAL A 10 4.66 -8.08 11.86
N VAL A 11 4.24 -7.14 11.01
CA VAL A 11 3.02 -6.35 11.20
C VAL A 11 2.14 -6.51 9.98
N ARG A 12 0.85 -6.78 10.19
CA ARG A 12 -0.12 -6.89 9.09
C ARG A 12 -0.56 -5.50 8.68
N VAL A 13 -0.59 -5.23 7.37
CA VAL A 13 -1.10 -3.98 6.80
C VAL A 13 -2.33 -4.31 5.96
N PHE A 14 -3.52 -4.08 6.52
CA PHE A 14 -4.79 -4.26 5.84
C PHE A 14 -5.09 -3.05 4.98
N SER A 15 -5.62 -3.30 3.79
CA SER A 15 -6.09 -2.24 2.91
C SER A 15 -7.21 -2.72 1.99
N GLU A 16 -8.06 -1.81 1.54
CA GLU A 16 -9.20 -2.16 0.69
C GLU A 16 -8.78 -2.37 -0.77
N GLY A 17 -9.48 -3.25 -1.48
CA GLY A 17 -9.24 -3.50 -2.91
C GLY A 17 -10.07 -2.58 -3.80
N VAL A 18 -11.40 -2.75 -3.77
CA VAL A 18 -12.33 -1.84 -4.44
C VAL A 18 -12.69 -0.71 -3.46
N PRO A 19 -12.43 0.58 -3.80
CA PRO A 19 -12.76 1.68 -2.90
C PRO A 19 -14.26 1.73 -2.61
N VAL A 20 -14.62 1.84 -1.33
CA VAL A 20 -16.04 1.93 -0.92
C VAL A 20 -16.73 3.19 -1.46
N ALA A 21 -15.96 4.26 -1.69
CA ALA A 21 -16.44 5.52 -2.24
C ALA A 21 -16.45 5.57 -3.79
N ALA A 22 -16.10 4.47 -4.47
CA ALA A 22 -16.07 4.43 -5.93
C ALA A 22 -17.47 4.55 -6.54
N SER A 23 -17.58 5.38 -7.57
CA SER A 23 -18.77 5.47 -8.43
C SER A 23 -18.96 4.19 -9.27
N ASP A 24 -20.16 3.98 -9.79
CA ASP A 24 -20.45 2.86 -10.70
C ASP A 24 -19.56 2.88 -11.95
N GLN A 25 -19.18 4.06 -12.43
CA GLN A 25 -18.27 4.23 -13.56
C GLN A 25 -16.86 3.74 -13.21
N GLU A 26 -16.34 4.11 -12.03
CA GLU A 26 -15.04 3.65 -11.55
C GLU A 26 -15.04 2.14 -11.31
N ILE A 27 -16.10 1.59 -10.71
CA ILE A 27 -16.28 0.15 -10.54
C ILE A 27 -16.33 -0.56 -11.90
N GLY A 28 -17.01 0.02 -12.89
CA GLY A 28 -17.03 -0.48 -14.26
C GLY A 28 -15.63 -0.54 -14.86
N MET A 29 -14.85 0.52 -14.72
CA MET A 29 -13.46 0.57 -15.18
C MET A 29 -12.59 -0.48 -14.50
N LEU A 30 -12.68 -0.62 -13.16
CA LEU A 30 -11.92 -1.62 -12.40
C LEU A 30 -12.18 -3.04 -12.94
N ARG A 31 -13.44 -3.38 -13.26
CA ARG A 31 -13.80 -4.69 -13.85
C ARG A 31 -13.22 -4.89 -15.24
N THR A 32 -13.17 -3.84 -16.06
CA THR A 32 -12.60 -3.93 -17.41
C THR A 32 -11.10 -4.20 -17.39
N ILE A 33 -10.38 -3.67 -16.40
CA ILE A 33 -8.91 -3.70 -16.36
C ILE A 33 -8.33 -4.66 -15.31
N GLY A 34 -9.17 -5.30 -14.49
CA GLY A 34 -8.71 -6.12 -13.36
C GLY A 34 -8.04 -5.30 -12.24
N GLY A 35 -8.53 -4.08 -12.00
CA GLY A 35 -7.90 -3.10 -11.12
C GLY A 35 -8.21 -3.23 -9.62
N GLU A 36 -8.90 -4.30 -9.19
CA GLU A 36 -9.33 -4.48 -7.79
C GLU A 36 -8.18 -4.58 -6.77
N ASN A 37 -6.93 -4.69 -7.25
CA ASN A 37 -5.73 -4.70 -6.42
C ASN A 37 -4.92 -3.40 -6.50
N ASP A 38 -5.42 -2.35 -7.14
CA ASP A 38 -4.69 -1.11 -7.44
C ASP A 38 -5.35 0.15 -6.88
N SER A 39 -6.17 0.00 -5.82
CA SER A 39 -6.67 1.17 -5.08
C SER A 39 -5.54 2.00 -4.48
N THR A 40 -5.86 3.26 -4.18
CA THR A 40 -4.95 4.16 -3.46
C THR A 40 -4.55 3.60 -2.08
N SER A 41 -5.44 2.86 -1.40
CA SER A 41 -5.15 2.15 -0.15
C SER A 41 -4.20 0.96 -0.34
N ARG A 42 -4.23 0.28 -1.50
CA ARG A 42 -3.25 -0.77 -1.86
C ARG A 42 -1.89 -0.16 -2.16
N GLU A 43 -1.86 0.93 -2.90
CA GLU A 43 -0.62 1.67 -3.15
C GLU A 43 0.01 2.19 -1.86
N LEU A 44 -0.79 2.72 -0.94
CA LEU A 44 -0.29 3.12 0.38
C LEU A 44 0.30 1.92 1.16
N ALA A 45 -0.37 0.76 1.11
CA ALA A 45 0.14 -0.45 1.77
C ALA A 45 1.46 -0.95 1.14
N ARG A 46 1.58 -0.95 -0.19
CA ARG A 46 2.83 -1.27 -0.90
C ARG A 46 3.95 -0.29 -0.53
N TYR A 47 3.64 1.00 -0.44
CA TYR A 47 4.59 2.03 -0.06
C TYR A 47 5.14 1.81 1.36
N VAL A 48 4.29 1.40 2.32
CA VAL A 48 4.75 0.98 3.65
C VAL A 48 5.77 -0.17 3.56
N GLY A 49 5.52 -1.16 2.69
CA GLY A 49 6.45 -2.25 2.42
C GLY A 49 7.77 -1.78 1.80
N GLU A 50 7.71 -0.87 0.83
CA GLU A 50 8.90 -0.29 0.20
C GLU A 50 9.74 0.53 1.19
N VAL A 51 9.12 1.36 2.02
CA VAL A 51 9.78 2.14 3.07
C VAL A 51 10.47 1.20 4.06
N SER A 52 9.78 0.16 4.53
CA SER A 52 10.35 -0.85 5.42
C SER A 52 11.63 -1.45 4.85
N ARG A 53 11.62 -1.86 3.57
CA ARG A 53 12.80 -2.41 2.88
C ARG A 53 13.90 -1.36 2.68
N SER A 54 13.54 -0.14 2.31
CA SER A 54 14.49 0.92 1.98
C SER A 54 15.27 1.39 3.21
N TYR A 55 14.61 1.46 4.37
CA TYR A 55 15.24 1.87 5.63
C TYR A 55 15.69 0.70 6.50
N GLY A 56 15.44 -0.55 6.10
CA GLY A 56 15.81 -1.74 6.86
C GLY A 56 15.15 -1.78 8.24
N THR A 57 13.85 -1.48 8.32
CA THR A 57 13.13 -1.44 9.61
C THR A 57 13.10 -2.81 10.28
N ALA A 58 12.98 -2.83 11.61
CA ALA A 58 12.88 -4.08 12.38
C ALA A 58 11.63 -4.93 12.06
N LEU A 59 10.58 -4.32 11.51
CA LEU A 59 9.36 -5.00 11.10
C LEU A 59 9.34 -5.27 9.59
N HIS A 60 8.71 -6.38 9.23
CA HIS A 60 8.36 -6.81 7.88
C HIS A 60 6.84 -6.66 7.69
N PRO A 61 6.38 -5.63 6.96
CA PRO A 61 4.98 -5.45 6.66
C PRO A 61 4.45 -6.61 5.81
N LEU A 62 3.46 -7.32 6.33
CA LEU A 62 2.69 -8.30 5.58
C LEU A 62 1.45 -7.62 4.99
N LEU A 63 1.44 -7.44 3.66
CA LEU A 63 0.30 -6.85 2.98
C LEU A 63 -0.89 -7.82 3.04
N ILE A 64 -1.96 -7.42 3.71
CA ILE A 64 -3.19 -8.19 3.78
C ILE A 64 -4.17 -7.63 2.76
N LEU A 65 -4.50 -8.46 1.76
CA LEU A 65 -5.38 -8.08 0.66
C LEU A 65 -6.87 -8.02 1.04
N ARG A 66 -7.18 -7.37 2.17
CA ARG A 66 -8.52 -7.19 2.74
C ARG A 66 -8.66 -5.88 3.52
N PRO A 67 -9.86 -5.27 3.58
CA PRO A 67 -10.08 -4.02 4.31
C PRO A 67 -9.82 -4.11 5.83
N ASP A 68 -10.16 -5.25 6.46
CA ASP A 68 -9.84 -5.56 7.86
C ASP A 68 -10.01 -7.08 8.13
N ARG A 69 -9.76 -7.48 9.37
CA ARG A 69 -10.06 -8.76 9.99
C ARG A 69 -11.57 -8.96 10.13
N TYR A 70 -12.00 -10.20 10.25
CA TYR A 70 -13.41 -10.52 10.47
C TYR A 70 -13.93 -9.95 11.80
N LEU A 71 -15.17 -9.47 11.81
CA LEU A 71 -15.88 -8.92 12.97
C LEU A 71 -15.18 -7.70 13.60
N ARG A 72 -14.36 -6.98 12.82
CA ARG A 72 -13.60 -5.80 13.28
C ARG A 72 -13.81 -4.61 12.37
N GLY A 73 -13.46 -3.46 12.92
CA GLY A 73 -13.29 -2.21 12.21
C GLY A 73 -12.36 -1.26 12.94
N GLY A 74 -12.18 -0.09 12.35
CA GLY A 74 -11.42 1.01 12.93
C GLY A 74 -11.60 2.28 12.12
N ASP A 75 -10.90 3.32 12.52
CA ASP A 75 -11.06 4.68 11.96
C ASP A 75 -10.69 4.75 10.47
N HIS A 76 -9.84 3.85 9.98
CA HIS A 76 -9.47 3.77 8.56
C HIS A 76 -10.69 3.61 7.64
N PHE A 77 -11.77 2.97 8.12
CA PHE A 77 -13.01 2.89 7.35
C PHE A 77 -13.67 4.23 7.10
N SER A 78 -13.60 5.18 8.05
CA SER A 78 -14.18 6.51 7.88
C SER A 78 -13.43 7.30 6.80
N PHE A 79 -12.11 7.15 6.70
CA PHE A 79 -11.31 7.75 5.64
C PHE A 79 -11.63 7.14 4.27
N ASN A 80 -11.67 5.81 4.18
CA ASN A 80 -12.02 5.11 2.95
C ASN A 80 -13.43 5.49 2.45
N GLN A 81 -14.41 5.62 3.37
CA GLN A 81 -15.77 6.09 3.05
C GLN A 81 -15.82 7.50 2.47
N GLN A 82 -14.81 8.33 2.76
CA GLN A 82 -14.66 9.66 2.18
C GLN A 82 -13.73 9.67 0.95
N GLY A 83 -13.31 8.50 0.46
CA GLY A 83 -12.44 8.35 -0.71
C GLY A 83 -10.95 8.60 -0.45
N PHE A 84 -10.54 8.76 0.81
CA PHE A 84 -9.12 8.87 1.16
C PHE A 84 -8.48 7.48 1.24
N ALA A 85 -7.21 7.39 0.84
CA ALA A 85 -6.42 6.19 1.07
C ALA A 85 -6.20 5.99 2.58
N ALA A 86 -6.55 4.80 3.08
CA ALA A 86 -6.23 4.43 4.46
C ALA A 86 -5.89 2.94 4.57
N VAL A 87 -4.98 2.65 5.51
CA VAL A 87 -4.51 1.30 5.84
C VAL A 87 -4.60 1.08 7.34
N ARG A 88 -4.63 -0.19 7.75
CA ARG A 88 -4.63 -0.56 9.16
C ARG A 88 -3.44 -1.46 9.47
N PHE A 89 -2.64 -1.03 10.45
CA PHE A 89 -1.59 -1.85 11.05
C PHE A 89 -2.21 -2.71 12.16
N THR A 90 -1.89 -3.99 12.21
CA THR A 90 -2.32 -4.87 13.30
C THR A 90 -1.27 -5.94 13.54
N GLU A 91 -1.07 -6.31 14.80
CA GLU A 91 -0.17 -7.40 15.21
C GLU A 91 -0.44 -8.69 14.42
N TYR A 92 0.59 -9.51 14.25
CA TYR A 92 0.49 -10.72 13.40
C TYR A 92 -0.59 -11.69 13.91
N ARG A 93 -0.62 -11.92 15.23
CA ARG A 93 -1.66 -12.72 15.89
C ARG A 93 -2.15 -12.02 17.14
N GLU A 94 -3.44 -11.76 17.22
CA GLU A 94 -4.02 -11.13 18.40
C GLU A 94 -4.32 -12.14 19.49
N ASP A 95 -4.22 -11.70 20.74
CA ASP A 95 -4.67 -12.42 21.91
C ASP A 95 -5.98 -11.83 22.45
N PHE A 96 -7.09 -12.53 22.21
CA PHE A 96 -8.42 -12.07 22.61
C PHE A 96 -8.69 -12.17 24.11
N HIS A 97 -7.82 -12.81 24.89
CA HIS A 97 -7.88 -12.76 26.36
C HIS A 97 -7.50 -11.37 26.90
N HIS A 98 -6.83 -10.55 26.07
CA HIS A 98 -6.31 -9.24 26.44
C HIS A 98 -6.97 -8.08 25.69
N GLN A 99 -8.17 -8.30 25.14
CA GLN A 99 -8.86 -7.31 24.33
C GLN A 99 -10.34 -7.22 24.73
N HIS A 100 -10.81 -6.03 25.12
CA HIS A 100 -12.17 -5.82 25.62
C HIS A 100 -12.57 -6.79 26.77
N GLN A 101 -11.61 -7.18 27.60
CA GLN A 101 -11.84 -8.09 28.72
C GLN A 101 -11.77 -7.32 30.05
N ASN A 102 -12.68 -7.66 30.97
CA ASN A 102 -12.54 -7.27 32.36
C ASN A 102 -11.41 -8.05 33.01
N VAL A 103 -10.69 -7.40 33.93
CA VAL A 103 -9.59 -8.02 34.68
C VAL A 103 -10.15 -9.14 35.57
N ARG A 104 -9.73 -10.37 35.29
CA ARG A 104 -10.06 -11.56 36.09
C ARG A 104 -9.03 -12.64 35.89
N THR A 105 -9.03 -13.64 36.76
CA THR A 105 -8.34 -14.90 36.54
C THR A 105 -9.37 -16.01 36.53
N GLU A 106 -9.37 -16.82 35.48
CA GLU A 106 -10.33 -17.91 35.30
C GLU A 106 -9.59 -19.10 34.69
N GLY A 107 -9.72 -20.28 35.31
CA GLY A 107 -9.04 -21.49 34.84
C GLY A 107 -7.51 -21.38 34.77
N GLY A 108 -6.88 -20.50 35.58
CA GLY A 108 -5.44 -20.24 35.54
C GLY A 108 -4.98 -19.30 34.42
N MET A 109 -5.91 -18.75 33.63
CA MET A 109 -5.64 -17.74 32.62
C MET A 109 -6.01 -16.35 33.11
N GLU A 110 -5.10 -15.40 32.96
CA GLU A 110 -5.36 -14.00 33.26
C GLU A 110 -6.01 -13.32 32.05
N TYR A 111 -7.11 -12.62 32.30
CA TYR A 111 -7.82 -11.80 31.33
C TYR A 111 -7.65 -10.32 31.67
N GLY A 112 -7.81 -9.48 30.65
CA GLY A 112 -7.83 -8.02 30.81
C GLY A 112 -6.86 -7.33 29.85
N ASP A 113 -7.21 -6.10 29.48
CA ASP A 113 -6.37 -5.22 28.69
C ASP A 113 -5.46 -4.42 29.64
N LEU A 114 -4.27 -4.94 29.91
CA LEU A 114 -3.33 -4.40 30.90
C LEU A 114 -1.96 -4.16 30.27
N PRO A 115 -1.22 -3.11 30.70
CA PRO A 115 0.11 -2.81 30.17
C PRO A 115 1.11 -3.97 30.20
N LYS A 116 1.00 -4.89 31.18
CA LYS A 116 1.87 -6.07 31.28
C LYS A 116 1.75 -7.05 30.11
N PHE A 117 0.69 -6.97 29.32
CA PHE A 117 0.49 -7.79 28.12
C PHE A 117 1.00 -7.12 26.84
N VAL A 118 1.38 -5.85 26.92
CA VAL A 118 1.91 -5.05 25.81
C VAL A 118 3.40 -5.34 25.63
N ASP A 119 3.80 -5.64 24.40
CA ASP A 119 5.21 -5.65 23.99
C ASP A 119 5.58 -4.22 23.52
N PHE A 120 6.21 -3.45 24.41
CA PHE A 120 6.54 -2.05 24.13
C PHE A 120 7.60 -1.89 23.02
N ASP A 121 8.51 -2.85 22.86
CA ASP A 121 9.50 -2.82 21.79
C ASP A 121 8.81 -3.04 20.44
N TYR A 122 7.87 -3.99 20.36
CA TYR A 122 7.03 -4.16 19.18
C TYR A 122 6.26 -2.89 18.83
N VAL A 123 5.60 -2.27 19.81
CA VAL A 123 4.85 -1.01 19.61
C VAL A 123 5.79 0.11 19.12
N ALA A 124 6.99 0.21 19.69
CA ALA A 124 7.98 1.18 19.25
C ALA A 124 8.42 0.96 17.79
N HIS A 125 8.65 -0.29 17.37
CA HIS A 125 8.97 -0.60 15.98
C HIS A 125 7.82 -0.28 15.02
N VAL A 126 6.56 -0.54 15.41
CA VAL A 126 5.38 -0.15 14.61
C VAL A 126 5.31 1.37 14.47
N ALA A 127 5.58 2.11 15.55
CA ALA A 127 5.60 3.58 15.53
C ALA A 127 6.73 4.11 14.62
N GLN A 128 7.92 3.52 14.68
CA GLN A 128 9.04 3.88 13.80
C GLN A 128 8.71 3.66 12.32
N LEU A 129 8.09 2.53 11.98
CA LEU A 129 7.66 2.26 10.60
C LEU A 129 6.62 3.28 10.11
N ASN A 130 5.65 3.63 10.95
CA ASN A 130 4.67 4.68 10.63
C ASN A 130 5.35 6.03 10.41
N ALA A 131 6.25 6.43 11.32
CA ALA A 131 6.99 7.68 11.21
C ALA A 131 7.85 7.74 9.94
N ALA A 132 8.59 6.67 9.62
CA ALA A 132 9.39 6.58 8.40
C ALA A 132 8.53 6.67 7.13
N THR A 133 7.35 6.04 7.14
CA THR A 133 6.40 6.10 6.02
C THR A 133 5.89 7.52 5.81
N LEU A 134 5.40 8.16 6.87
CA LEU A 134 4.88 9.53 6.82
C LEU A 134 5.96 10.53 6.43
N ALA A 135 7.18 10.40 6.97
CA ALA A 135 8.30 11.26 6.60
C ALA A 135 8.68 11.09 5.13
N SER A 136 8.67 9.86 4.60
CA SER A 136 8.96 9.60 3.18
C SER A 136 7.90 10.21 2.26
N LEU A 137 6.61 10.07 2.61
CA LEU A 137 5.51 10.69 1.87
C LEU A 137 5.56 12.22 1.92
N ALA A 138 5.91 12.80 3.08
CA ALA A 138 5.99 14.25 3.26
C ALA A 138 7.18 14.87 2.52
N ALA A 139 8.27 14.12 2.37
CA ALA A 139 9.45 14.55 1.61
C ALA A 139 9.29 14.36 0.10
N ALA A 140 8.37 13.49 -0.33
CA ALA A 140 8.17 13.17 -1.74
C ALA A 140 7.51 14.30 -2.54
N PRO A 141 7.79 14.38 -3.85
CA PRO A 141 7.02 15.26 -4.75
C PRO A 141 5.56 14.77 -4.89
N ALA A 142 4.71 15.63 -5.46
CA ALA A 142 3.33 15.24 -5.76
C ALA A 142 3.32 14.08 -6.77
N PRO A 143 2.40 13.10 -6.68
CA PRO A 143 2.24 12.06 -7.69
C PRO A 143 1.90 12.64 -9.07
N PRO A 144 2.31 11.99 -10.18
CA PRO A 144 1.92 12.40 -11.53
C PRO A 144 0.41 12.29 -11.74
N GLY A 145 -0.15 13.25 -12.47
CA GLY A 145 -1.56 13.22 -12.85
C GLY A 145 -1.77 12.44 -14.15
N ASN A 146 -3.01 12.01 -14.41
CA ASN A 146 -3.44 11.46 -15.71
C ASN A 146 -2.49 10.39 -16.28
N VAL A 147 -2.05 9.44 -15.47
CA VAL A 147 -1.23 8.34 -15.96
C VAL A 147 -2.07 7.43 -16.86
N ARG A 148 -1.70 7.37 -18.14
CA ARG A 148 -2.39 6.58 -19.16
C ARG A 148 -1.46 5.55 -19.77
N LEU A 149 -2.06 4.41 -20.12
CA LEU A 149 -1.48 3.38 -20.96
C LEU A 149 -2.18 3.42 -22.32
N LEU A 150 -1.43 3.64 -23.40
CA LEU A 150 -2.02 3.70 -24.73
C LEU A 150 -2.46 2.30 -25.20
N THR A 151 -3.75 2.12 -25.43
CA THR A 151 -4.37 0.83 -25.80
C THR A 151 -5.03 0.86 -27.19
N ARG A 152 -4.70 1.86 -28.01
CA ARG A 152 -5.24 2.06 -29.38
C ARG A 152 -4.92 0.95 -30.36
N ARG A 153 -3.85 0.19 -30.12
CA ARG A 153 -3.29 -0.79 -31.05
C ARG A 153 -2.87 -2.06 -30.32
N LEU A 154 -2.96 -3.18 -31.03
CA LEU A 154 -2.46 -4.47 -30.58
C LEU A 154 -0.94 -4.51 -30.82
N GLU A 155 -0.18 -4.44 -29.73
CA GLU A 155 1.27 -4.23 -29.73
C GLU A 155 1.89 -4.96 -28.53
N ASN A 156 3.10 -5.50 -28.71
CA ASN A 156 3.88 -6.18 -27.66
C ASN A 156 4.80 -5.24 -26.87
N HIS A 157 4.68 -3.93 -27.10
CA HIS A 157 5.28 -2.89 -26.28
C HIS A 157 4.17 -2.06 -25.61
N SER A 158 4.58 -1.26 -24.63
CA SER A 158 3.67 -0.44 -23.83
C SER A 158 4.13 1.00 -23.84
N THR A 159 3.26 1.91 -24.28
CA THR A 159 3.52 3.34 -24.21
C THR A 159 2.70 3.95 -23.08
N LEU A 160 3.37 4.59 -22.14
CA LEU A 160 2.77 5.33 -21.04
C LEU A 160 2.89 6.83 -21.26
N THR A 161 1.88 7.58 -20.85
CA THR A 161 1.89 9.05 -20.82
C THR A 161 1.37 9.55 -19.47
N TRP A 162 1.80 10.73 -19.04
CA TRP A 162 1.33 11.34 -17.79
C TRP A 162 1.44 12.86 -17.81
N ALA A 163 0.71 13.51 -16.91
CA ALA A 163 0.86 14.93 -16.64
C ALA A 163 2.05 15.16 -15.68
N PRO A 164 2.85 16.23 -15.90
CA PRO A 164 3.90 16.61 -14.99
C PRO A 164 3.40 16.87 -13.56
N ALA A 165 4.29 16.72 -12.58
CA ALA A 165 3.94 16.75 -11.16
C ALA A 165 4.75 17.81 -10.42
N ALA A 166 4.11 18.52 -9.48
CA ALA A 166 4.77 19.55 -8.70
C ALA A 166 5.92 18.98 -7.85
N GLY A 167 7.08 19.61 -7.93
CA GLY A 167 8.29 19.20 -7.21
C GLY A 167 9.08 18.05 -7.84
N ALA A 168 8.59 17.44 -8.93
CA ALA A 168 9.30 16.38 -9.63
C ALA A 168 10.54 16.93 -10.38
N SER A 169 11.61 16.14 -10.38
CA SER A 169 12.78 16.32 -11.26
C SER A 169 13.00 15.16 -12.22
N GLY A 170 12.09 14.18 -12.20
CA GLY A 170 12.07 13.03 -13.07
C GLY A 170 11.02 12.02 -12.64
N TYR A 171 10.92 10.94 -13.39
CA TYR A 171 9.92 9.90 -13.19
C TYR A 171 10.56 8.51 -13.18
N GLU A 172 9.88 7.60 -12.49
CA GLU A 172 10.19 6.17 -12.47
C GLU A 172 8.93 5.40 -12.86
N ILE A 173 9.06 4.48 -13.81
CA ILE A 173 8.01 3.52 -14.14
C ILE A 173 8.20 2.32 -13.24
N VAL A 174 7.15 1.88 -12.59
CA VAL A 174 7.13 0.63 -11.84
C VAL A 174 6.15 -0.33 -12.49
N TRP A 175 6.47 -1.61 -12.48
CA TRP A 175 5.55 -2.64 -12.95
C TRP A 175 5.63 -3.90 -12.11
N ARG A 176 4.52 -4.64 -12.12
CA ARG A 176 4.37 -5.89 -11.39
C ARG A 176 3.60 -6.90 -12.21
N LYS A 177 3.84 -8.19 -11.98
CA LYS A 177 2.94 -9.23 -12.48
C LYS A 177 1.55 -9.00 -11.93
N THR A 178 0.53 -9.38 -12.69
CA THR A 178 -0.88 -9.25 -12.27
C THR A 178 -1.18 -9.96 -10.95
N SER A 179 -0.43 -11.02 -10.62
CA SER A 179 -0.52 -11.79 -9.36
C SER A 179 0.38 -11.29 -8.22
N SER A 180 1.31 -10.36 -8.47
CA SER A 180 2.22 -9.85 -7.44
C SER A 180 1.50 -8.84 -6.55
N SER A 181 1.67 -8.94 -5.22
CA SER A 181 1.13 -7.97 -4.27
C SER A 181 1.94 -6.69 -4.18
N ASP A 182 3.17 -6.68 -4.68
CA ASP A 182 4.12 -5.56 -4.60
C ASP A 182 4.65 -5.19 -6.00
N TRP A 183 5.33 -4.05 -6.11
CA TRP A 183 6.04 -3.64 -7.32
C TRP A 183 7.29 -4.50 -7.51
N ASP A 184 7.35 -5.22 -8.63
CA ASP A 184 8.43 -6.18 -8.90
C ASP A 184 9.67 -5.51 -9.50
N GLN A 185 9.46 -4.47 -10.30
CA GLN A 185 10.48 -3.84 -11.13
C GLN A 185 10.28 -2.32 -11.17
N ALA A 186 11.37 -1.60 -11.42
CA ALA A 186 11.38 -0.15 -11.55
C ALA A 186 12.42 0.30 -12.59
N GLU A 187 12.08 1.31 -13.39
CA GLU A 187 12.97 1.94 -14.37
C GLU A 187 12.87 3.46 -14.29
N LYS A 188 14.01 4.13 -14.08
CA LYS A 188 14.10 5.59 -14.09
C LYS A 188 14.12 6.09 -15.54
N VAL A 189 13.20 6.99 -15.87
CA VAL A 189 13.05 7.52 -17.24
C VAL A 189 13.44 8.99 -17.37
N GLY A 190 13.83 9.63 -16.26
CA GLY A 190 14.23 11.04 -16.24
C GLY A 190 13.04 12.00 -16.33
N ASP A 191 13.31 13.25 -16.71
CA ASP A 191 12.31 14.31 -16.85
C ASP A 191 11.61 14.25 -18.21
N VAL A 192 10.77 13.22 -18.36
CA VAL A 192 9.92 13.00 -19.53
C VAL A 192 8.47 12.83 -19.08
N ASN A 193 7.54 12.91 -20.01
CA ASN A 193 6.10 12.70 -19.78
C ASN A 193 5.51 11.57 -20.64
N GLN A 194 6.37 10.85 -21.34
CA GLN A 194 6.03 9.70 -22.16
C GLN A 194 7.22 8.75 -22.23
N VAL A 195 6.95 7.45 -22.22
CA VAL A 195 7.95 6.41 -22.48
C VAL A 195 7.30 5.20 -23.15
N THR A 196 8.07 4.51 -24.00
CA THR A 196 7.70 3.22 -24.57
C THR A 196 8.66 2.16 -24.04
N LEU A 197 8.10 1.11 -23.44
CA LEU A 197 8.83 -0.03 -22.90
C LEU A 197 8.55 -1.27 -23.75
N GLU A 198 9.58 -2.08 -24.01
CA GLU A 198 9.49 -3.37 -24.70
C GLU A 198 8.92 -4.47 -23.77
N ILE A 199 7.79 -4.16 -23.13
CA ILE A 199 7.09 -5.01 -22.17
C ILE A 199 5.61 -5.07 -22.60
N PRO A 200 5.03 -6.27 -22.79
CA PRO A 200 3.63 -6.41 -23.14
C PRO A 200 2.71 -6.02 -21.96
N LYS A 201 1.83 -5.04 -22.19
CA LYS A 201 0.82 -4.56 -21.24
C LYS A 201 -0.12 -5.61 -20.69
N ASP A 202 -0.36 -6.70 -21.41
CA ASP A 202 -1.28 -7.75 -20.97
C ASP A 202 -0.71 -8.60 -19.82
N ASN A 203 0.62 -8.57 -19.63
CA ASN A 203 1.31 -9.42 -18.66
C ASN A 203 1.56 -8.74 -17.31
N VAL A 204 1.45 -7.41 -17.27
CA VAL A 204 1.88 -6.61 -16.11
C VAL A 204 0.93 -5.45 -15.88
N ILE A 205 0.94 -4.96 -14.65
CA ILE A 205 0.32 -3.68 -14.30
C ILE A 205 1.44 -2.65 -14.24
N PHE A 206 1.23 -1.49 -14.83
CA PHE A 206 2.16 -0.36 -14.79
C PHE A 206 1.65 0.73 -13.85
N ALA A 207 2.57 1.43 -13.21
CA ALA A 207 2.34 2.71 -12.58
C ALA A 207 3.51 3.66 -12.82
N VAL A 208 3.25 4.95 -12.64
CA VAL A 208 4.28 5.99 -12.71
C VAL A 208 4.35 6.70 -11.36
N ARG A 209 5.57 6.97 -10.89
CA ARG A 209 5.82 7.82 -9.73
C ARG A 209 6.80 8.92 -10.05
N SER A 210 6.62 10.06 -9.40
CA SER A 210 7.53 11.19 -9.52
C SER A 210 8.69 11.03 -8.54
N VAL A 211 9.83 11.60 -8.91
CA VAL A 211 11.06 11.58 -8.13
C VAL A 211 11.63 13.00 -8.04
N ASP A 212 11.96 13.45 -6.83
CA ASP A 212 12.59 14.76 -6.63
C ASP A 212 14.13 14.69 -6.78
N ARG A 213 14.80 15.83 -6.58
CA ARG A 213 16.27 15.93 -6.74
C ARG A 213 17.03 15.14 -5.68
N GLN A 214 16.40 14.88 -4.54
CA GLN A 214 16.95 14.12 -3.43
C GLN A 214 16.69 12.61 -3.60
N GLY A 215 15.87 12.21 -4.57
CA GLY A 215 15.51 10.83 -4.84
C GLY A 215 14.29 10.34 -4.06
N HIS A 216 13.55 11.24 -3.37
CA HIS A 216 12.28 10.86 -2.74
C HIS A 216 11.23 10.59 -3.81
N ARG A 217 10.39 9.59 -3.54
CA ARG A 217 9.43 9.05 -4.50
C ARG A 217 8.01 9.23 -4.00
N SER A 218 7.14 9.71 -4.88
CA SER A 218 5.70 9.77 -4.60
C SER A 218 5.09 8.37 -4.48
N LEU A 219 3.81 8.31 -4.06
CA LEU A 219 3.00 7.13 -4.35
C LEU A 219 2.95 6.90 -5.87
N PRO A 220 3.05 5.64 -6.33
CA PRO A 220 2.79 5.28 -7.71
C PRO A 220 1.33 5.52 -8.07
N VAL A 221 1.09 5.94 -9.31
CA VAL A 221 -0.25 6.08 -9.88
C VAL A 221 -0.39 5.03 -10.98
N ALA A 222 -1.26 4.04 -10.74
CA ALA A 222 -1.54 2.98 -11.69
C ALA A 222 -2.06 3.55 -13.02
N ALA A 223 -1.53 3.03 -14.13
CA ALA A 223 -1.91 3.48 -15.45
C ALA A 223 -3.30 2.99 -15.80
N SER A 224 -4.13 3.90 -16.31
CA SER A 224 -5.46 3.57 -16.81
C SER A 224 -5.44 3.54 -18.34
N PRO A 225 -6.22 2.67 -18.99
CA PRO A 225 -6.24 2.61 -20.45
C PRO A 225 -6.70 3.94 -21.07
N GLU A 226 -6.02 4.33 -22.14
CA GLU A 226 -6.47 5.38 -23.06
C GLU A 226 -6.72 4.75 -24.44
N GLN A 227 -7.98 4.80 -24.87
CA GLN A 227 -8.41 4.37 -26.19
C GLN A 227 -8.15 5.44 -27.26
#